data_AF-A0A1M5EWF9-F1
#
_entry.id   AF-A0A1M5EWF9-F1
#
_cell.length_a   1.000
_cell.length_b   1.000
_cell.length_c   1.000
_cell.angle_alpha   90.00
_cell.angle_beta   90.00
_cell.angle_gamma   90.00
#
_symmetry.space_group_name_H-M   'P 1'
#
loop_
_entity.id
_entity.type
_entity.pdbx_description
1 polymer ?
#
loop_
_entity_poly.entity_id
_entity_poly.type
_entity_poly.pdbx_seq_one_letter_code
_entity_poly.pdbx_strand_id
1 'polypeptide(L)' 'MTNSTDEEKKRMALEVMKHYQVLPAGSLVLENVQQWVEAQGWTYDDVLDGFILGREEGLFEMSGSRRATLTLKGAKLH' A
#
# COMPACT_ATOMS: atom_id res chain seq x y z
N MET A 1 11.25 -17.92 -7.20
CA MET A 1 10.70 -16.83 -6.40
C MET A 1 9.19 -16.97 -6.49
N THR A 2 8.52 -17.22 -5.36
CA THR A 2 7.07 -17.41 -5.33
C THR A 2 6.44 -16.02 -5.35
N ASN A 3 5.72 -15.65 -6.40
CA ASN A 3 5.01 -14.36 -6.44
C ASN A 3 3.91 -14.36 -5.36
N SER A 4 3.76 -13.25 -4.65
CA SER A 4 2.68 -13.05 -3.70
C SER A 4 1.32 -13.06 -4.39
N THR A 5 0.29 -13.56 -3.71
CA THR A 5 -1.09 -13.53 -4.20
C THR A 5 -1.67 -12.10 -4.14
N ASP A 6 -2.75 -11.84 -4.89
CA ASP A 6 -3.42 -10.53 -4.90
C ASP A 6 -3.90 -10.11 -3.50
N GLU A 7 -4.33 -11.07 -2.68
CA GLU A 7 -4.72 -10.81 -1.29
C GLU A 7 -3.52 -10.42 -0.42
N GLU A 8 -2.38 -11.09 -0.57
CA GLU A 8 -1.15 -10.76 0.14
C GLU A 8 -0.63 -9.38 -0.24
N LYS A 9 -0.63 -9.04 -1.54
CA LYS A 9 -0.21 -7.72 -2.04
C LYS A 9 -1.03 -6.59 -1.41
N LYS A 10 -2.37 -6.71 -1.41
CA LYS A 10 -3.26 -5.75 -0.76
C LYS A 10 -2.98 -5.62 0.74
N ARG A 11 -2.74 -6.75 1.42
CA ARG A 11 -2.39 -6.75 2.84
C ARG A 11 -1.07 -6.00 3.08
N MET A 12 -0.05 -6.24 2.26
CA MET A 12 1.24 -5.53 2.38
C MET A 12 1.06 -4.01 2.22
N ALA A 13 0.26 -3.57 1.23
CA ALA A 13 -0.03 -2.14 1.03
C ALA A 13 -0.76 -1.51 2.24
N LEU A 14 -1.70 -2.24 2.87
CA LEU A 14 -2.33 -1.80 4.11
C LEU A 14 -1.32 -1.75 5.27
N GLU A 15 -0.45 -2.75 5.41
CA GLU A 15 0.60 -2.76 6.45
C GLU A 15 1.59 -1.61 6.30
N VAL A 16 1.96 -1.23 5.07
CA VAL A 16 2.74 -0.02 4.81
C VAL A 16 2.02 1.20 5.37
N MET A 17 0.73 1.40 5.04
CA MET A 17 -0.04 2.52 5.57
C MET A 17 -0.12 2.50 7.11
N LYS A 18 -0.14 1.32 7.74
CA LYS A 18 -0.13 1.16 9.23
C LYS A 18 1.20 1.59 9.81
N HIS A 19 2.29 1.10 9.24
CA HIS A 19 3.63 1.41 9.70
C HIS A 19 3.90 2.92 9.71
N TYR A 20 3.51 3.60 8.62
CA TYR A 20 3.65 5.05 8.48
C TYR A 20 2.54 5.86 9.17
N GLN A 21 1.64 5.21 9.91
CA GLN A 21 0.55 5.84 10.67
C GLN A 21 -0.27 6.81 9.83
N VAL A 22 -0.54 6.44 8.58
CA VAL A 22 -1.26 7.29 7.64
C VAL A 22 -2.71 7.39 8.10
N LEU A 23 -3.13 8.58 8.48
CA LEU A 23 -4.51 8.85 8.88
C LEU A 23 -5.47 8.73 7.68
N PRO A 24 -6.78 8.56 7.91
CA PRO A 24 -7.76 8.62 6.82
C PRO A 24 -7.66 9.95 6.06
N ALA A 25 -7.73 9.89 4.73
CA ALA A 25 -7.44 10.99 3.80
C ALA A 25 -5.97 11.49 3.83
N GLY A 26 -5.10 10.84 4.60
CA GLY A 26 -3.65 11.06 4.58
C GLY A 26 -3.02 10.41 3.36
N SER A 27 -1.96 11.04 2.85
CA SER A 27 -1.21 10.55 1.71
C SER A 27 0.19 10.09 2.09
N LEU A 28 0.66 9.04 1.44
CA LEU A 28 2.00 8.50 1.55
C LEU A 28 2.70 8.55 0.19
N VAL A 29 3.97 8.96 0.18
CA VAL A 29 4.82 8.91 -1.00
C VAL A 29 5.47 7.52 -1.05
N LEU A 30 5.20 6.76 -2.10
CA LEU A 30 5.59 5.36 -2.22
C LEU A 30 7.11 5.19 -2.35
N GLU A 31 7.81 6.17 -2.92
CA GLU A 31 9.29 6.16 -2.97
C GLU A 31 9.92 6.13 -1.57
N ASN A 32 9.25 6.66 -0.54
CA ASN A 32 9.76 6.65 0.83
C ASN A 32 9.60 5.29 1.50
N VAL A 33 8.75 4.40 0.97
CA VAL A 33 8.45 3.12 1.63
C VAL A 33 9.41 2.01 1.20
N GLN A 34 10.15 2.19 0.10
CA GLN A 34 10.97 1.14 -0.51
C GLN A 34 11.96 0.51 0.48
N GLN A 35 12.73 1.31 1.22
CA GLN A 35 13.71 0.79 2.18
C GLN A 35 13.07 -0.07 3.27
N TRP A 36 11.88 0.33 3.74
CA TRP A 36 11.16 -0.42 4.77
C TRP A 36 10.56 -1.71 4.21
N VAL A 37 9.98 -1.65 3.00
CA VAL A 37 9.42 -2.81 2.29
C VAL A 37 10.49 -3.88 2.06
N GLU A 38 11.67 -3.48 1.57
CA GLU A 38 12.80 -4.38 1.37
C GLU A 38 13.30 -4.98 2.70
N ALA A 39 13.27 -4.21 3.79
CA ALA A 39 13.63 -4.70 5.12
C ALA A 39 12.64 -5.75 5.68
N GLN A 40 11.40 -5.78 5.19
CA GLN A 40 10.42 -6.85 5.50
C GLN A 40 10.63 -8.10 4.62
N GLY A 41 11.57 -8.06 3.68
CA GLY A 41 11.77 -9.13 2.68
C GLY A 41 10.70 -9.17 1.60
N TRP A 42 9.93 -8.09 1.43
CA TRP A 42 8.95 -7.93 0.38
C TRP A 42 9.56 -7.23 -0.84
N THR A 43 8.94 -7.41 -2.00
CA THR A 43 9.32 -6.63 -3.18
C THR A 43 8.52 -5.34 -3.24
N TYR A 44 9.18 -4.26 -3.68
CA TYR A 44 8.50 -2.98 -3.87
C TYR A 44 7.38 -3.08 -4.92
N ASP A 45 7.57 -3.90 -5.97
CA ASP A 45 6.56 -4.15 -7.00
C ASP A 45 5.32 -4.85 -6.44
N ASP A 46 5.44 -5.84 -5.56
CA ASP A 46 4.28 -6.50 -4.93
C ASP A 46 3.46 -5.50 -4.09
N VAL A 47 4.13 -4.59 -3.40
CA VAL A 47 3.49 -3.53 -2.61
C VAL A 47 2.79 -2.51 -3.52
N LEU A 48 3.43 -2.11 -4.60
CA LEU A 48 2.83 -1.22 -5.61
C LEU A 48 1.58 -1.85 -6.23
N ASP A 49 1.66 -3.11 -6.62
CA ASP A 49 0.50 -3.87 -7.10
C ASP A 49 -0.60 -3.90 -6.03
N GLY A 50 -0.25 -4.07 -4.76
CA GLY A 50 -1.19 -3.99 -3.64
C GLY A 50 -1.93 -2.66 -3.55
N PHE A 51 -1.25 -1.54 -3.80
CA PHE A 51 -1.88 -0.22 -3.86
C PHE A 51 -2.79 -0.07 -5.09
N ILE A 52 -2.40 -0.63 -6.23
CA ILE A 52 -3.21 -0.63 -7.46
C ILE A 52 -4.49 -1.46 -7.27
N LEU A 53 -4.36 -2.69 -6.77
CA LEU A 53 -5.49 -3.57 -6.47
C LEU A 53 -6.40 -2.95 -5.41
N GLY A 54 -5.82 -2.40 -4.33
CA GLY A 54 -6.59 -1.71 -3.30
C GLY A 54 -7.30 -0.45 -3.82
N ARG A 55 -6.77 0.23 -4.85
CA ARG A 55 -7.46 1.34 -5.51
C ARG A 55 -8.70 0.87 -6.27
N GLU A 56 -8.63 -0.24 -6.99
CA GLU A 56 -9.80 -0.81 -7.69
C GLU A 56 -10.93 -1.15 -6.71
N GLU A 57 -10.58 -1.53 -5.49
CA GLU A 57 -11.52 -1.78 -4.40
C GLU A 57 -11.93 -0.52 -3.63
N GLY A 58 -11.36 0.64 -3.94
CA GLY A 58 -11.63 1.91 -3.25
C GLY A 58 -11.01 2.04 -1.85
N LEU A 59 -10.02 1.21 -1.53
CA LEU A 59 -9.23 1.29 -0.27
C LEU A 59 -8.22 2.44 -0.31
N PHE A 60 -7.70 2.74 -1.51
CA PHE A 60 -6.73 3.79 -1.74
C PHE A 60 -7.14 4.68 -2.92
N GLU A 61 -6.71 5.93 -2.89
CA GLU A 61 -6.69 6.79 -4.07
C GLU A 61 -5.25 7.05 -4.49
N MET A 62 -4.95 6.89 -5.77
CA MET A 62 -3.60 7.16 -6.28
C MET A 62 -3.58 8.51 -7.01
N SER A 63 -2.67 9.38 -6.59
CA SER A 63 -2.37 10.63 -7.28
C SER A 63 -1.05 10.46 -8.03
N GLY A 64 -1.16 10.08 -9.30
CA GLY A 64 -0.02 9.64 -10.12
C GLY A 64 0.55 8.29 -9.64
N SER A 65 1.76 7.95 -10.07
CA SER A 65 2.42 6.67 -9.74
C SER A 65 3.15 6.66 -8.40
N ARG A 66 3.24 7.79 -7.69
CA ARG A 66 4.14 7.96 -6.55
C ARG A 66 3.46 8.25 -5.23
N ARG A 67 2.14 8.44 -5.23
CA ARG A 67 1.41 8.83 -4.02
C ARG A 67 0.12 8.03 -3.90
N ALA A 68 -0.06 7.39 -2.75
CA ALA A 68 -1.29 6.73 -2.36
C ALA A 68 -1.91 7.47 -1.17
N THR A 69 -3.23 7.65 -1.20
CA THR A 69 -4.03 8.26 -0.14
C THR A 69 -4.93 7.20 0.45
N LEU A 70 -4.94 7.08 1.78
CA LEU A 70 -5.81 6.13 2.47
C LEU A 70 -7.25 6.64 2.47
N THR A 71 -8.19 5.89 1.91
CA THR A 71 -9.61 6.28 1.94
C THR A 71 -10.24 5.91 3.29
N LEU A 72 -11.44 6.43 3.56
CA LEU A 72 -12.25 6.00 4.70
C LEU A 72 -12.59 4.50 4.65
N LYS A 73 -12.68 3.91 3.46
CA LYS A 73 -12.91 2.47 3.29
C LYS A 73 -11.66 1.67 3.64
N GLY A 74 -10.49 2.10 3.15
CA GLY A 74 -9.21 1.50 3.50
C GLY A 74 -8.93 1.58 5.00
N ALA A 75 -9.21 2.73 5.62
CA ALA A 75 -9.03 2.96 7.05
C ALA A 75 -9.90 2.06 7.96
N LYS A 76 -10.99 1.47 7.47
CA LYS A 76 -11.82 0.52 8.24
C LYS A 76 -11.21 -0.89 8.30
N LEU A 77 -10.34 -1.22 7.36
CA LEU A 77 -9.62 -2.50 7.25
C LEU A 77 -8.18 -2.39 7.78
N HIS A 78 -7.77 -1.15 8.07
CA HIS A 78 -6.49 -0.75 8.62
C HIS A 78 -6.48 -0.89 10.15
#